data_AF-A0A0G1GUK6-F1
#
_entry.id   AF-A0A0G1GUK6-F1
#
_cell.length_a   1.000
_cell.length_b   1.000
_cell.length_c   1.000
_cell.angle_alpha   90.00
_cell.angle_beta   90.00
_cell.angle_gamma   90.00
#
_symmetry.space_group_name_H-M   'P 1'
#
loop_
_entity.id
_entity.type
_entity.pdbx_description
1 polymer ?
#
loop_
_entity_poly.entity_id
_entity_poly.type
_entity_poly.pdbx_seq_one_letter_code
_entity_poly.pdbx_strand_id
1 'polypeptide(L)'
;MNFVFDLNDDEELVFEAACESQDLFVATSDEFRQFIDKLNKKSKGIATYVFKRMKGDHWVFEENINLSDDVDCAILRVVEGKVYALSEDVVRFMKGVFKKV
;
A
#
# COMPACT_ATOMS: atom_id res chain seq x y z
N MET A 1 13.75 1.05 -22.58
CA MET A 1 13.62 0.18 -21.39
C MET A 1 12.69 -0.95 -21.78
N ASN A 2 13.16 -2.20 -21.72
CA ASN A 2 12.34 -3.38 -22.00
C ASN A 2 12.49 -4.36 -20.84
N PHE A 3 11.35 -4.82 -20.31
CA PHE A 3 11.24 -6.09 -19.62
C PHE A 3 9.94 -6.76 -20.11
N VAL A 4 10.11 -8.01 -20.56
CA VAL A 4 9.06 -8.91 -21.07
C VAL A 4 8.68 -9.84 -19.93
N PHE A 5 7.38 -10.08 -19.75
CA PHE A 5 6.86 -11.08 -18.83
C PHE A 5 6.20 -12.19 -19.65
N ASP A 6 6.68 -13.42 -19.50
CA ASP A 6 5.99 -14.62 -19.94
C ASP A 6 5.62 -15.43 -18.70
N LEU A 7 4.36 -15.87 -18.65
CA LEU A 7 3.80 -16.69 -17.57
C LEU A 7 3.78 -18.12 -18.08
N ASN A 8 4.53 -19.02 -17.46
CA ASN A 8 4.31 -20.45 -17.71
C ASN A 8 3.11 -20.94 -16.88
N ASP A 9 2.45 -21.97 -17.42
CA ASP A 9 1.16 -22.52 -16.99
C ASP A 9 1.10 -23.11 -15.56
N ASP A 10 2.22 -23.14 -14.82
CA ASP A 10 2.30 -23.77 -13.48
C ASP A 10 2.36 -22.75 -12.30
N GLU A 11 2.09 -21.45 -12.54
CA GLU A 11 2.06 -20.40 -11.50
C GLU A 11 3.34 -20.24 -10.64
N GLU A 12 4.44 -20.92 -10.95
CA GLU A 12 5.71 -20.75 -10.26
C GLU A 12 6.54 -19.62 -10.89
N LEU A 13 6.60 -18.49 -10.17
CA LEU A 13 7.48 -17.37 -10.47
C LEU A 13 8.92 -17.70 -10.06
N VAL A 14 9.79 -17.90 -11.05
CA VAL A 14 11.25 -17.93 -10.82
C VAL A 14 11.76 -16.48 -10.79
N PHE A 15 12.28 -16.04 -9.64
CA PHE A 15 12.83 -14.69 -9.44
C PHE A 15 14.36 -14.72 -9.41
N GLU A 16 14.99 -14.00 -10.34
CA GLU A 16 16.40 -13.64 -10.20
C GLU A 16 16.58 -12.16 -9.81
N ALA A 17 17.25 -12.02 -8.66
CA ALA A 17 18.04 -10.91 -8.11
C ALA A 17 17.39 -9.52 -7.88
N ALA A 18 17.41 -9.20 -6.58
CA ALA A 18 17.22 -7.89 -5.96
C ALA A 18 18.20 -6.81 -6.46
N CYS A 19 17.75 -5.55 -6.46
CA CYS A 19 18.63 -4.39 -6.53
C CYS A 19 18.10 -3.24 -5.64
N GLU A 20 18.84 -2.97 -4.57
CA GLU A 20 18.95 -1.79 -3.70
C GLU A 20 17.85 -0.68 -3.73
N SER A 21 17.10 -0.59 -2.61
CA SER A 21 16.48 0.63 -2.03
C SER A 21 15.97 1.71 -3.00
N GLN A 22 14.90 1.43 -3.75
CA GLN A 22 14.04 2.47 -4.33
C GLN A 22 12.64 2.34 -3.74
N ASP A 23 12.19 3.34 -2.99
CA ASP A 23 10.82 3.38 -2.50
C ASP A 23 9.86 3.14 -3.68
N LEU A 24 8.92 2.22 -3.53
CA LEU A 24 8.05 1.77 -4.62
C LEU A 24 6.89 2.74 -4.76
N PHE A 25 6.78 3.40 -5.91
CA PHE A 25 5.66 4.32 -6.18
C PHE A 25 4.31 3.62 -6.04
N VAL A 26 3.40 4.22 -5.27
CA VAL A 26 2.05 3.70 -5.03
C VAL A 26 1.02 4.51 -5.79
N ALA A 27 0.95 5.82 -5.52
CA ALA A 27 -0.04 6.74 -6.08
C ALA A 27 0.37 8.20 -5.81
N THR A 28 -0.34 9.15 -6.40
CA THR A 28 -0.32 10.54 -5.90
C THR A 28 -1.06 10.63 -4.56
N SER A 29 -0.78 11.68 -3.79
CA SER A 29 -1.41 11.92 -2.48
C SER A 29 -2.92 12.13 -2.61
N ASP A 30 -3.36 12.73 -3.72
CA ASP A 30 -4.78 12.95 -3.98
C ASP A 30 -5.51 11.65 -4.32
N GLU A 31 -4.92 10.83 -5.19
CA GLU A 31 -5.43 9.49 -5.49
C GLU A 31 -5.47 8.61 -4.24
N PHE A 32 -4.43 8.68 -3.40
CA PHE A 32 -4.34 7.92 -2.16
C PHE A 32 -5.42 8.35 -1.15
N ARG A 33 -5.71 9.65 -1.05
CA ARG A 33 -6.82 10.17 -0.22
C ARG A 33 -8.18 9.71 -0.73
N GLN A 34 -8.42 9.81 -2.04
CA GLN A 34 -9.66 9.31 -2.64
C GLN A 34 -9.84 7.81 -2.43
N PHE A 35 -8.75 7.05 -2.44
CA PHE A 35 -8.77 5.62 -2.14
C PHE A 35 -9.19 5.34 -0.69
N ILE A 36 -8.64 6.07 0.27
CA ILE A 36 -9.03 5.96 1.70
C ILE A 36 -10.50 6.29 1.90
N ASP A 37 -11.01 7.33 1.23
CA ASP A 37 -12.43 7.69 1.30
C ASP A 37 -13.33 6.57 0.76
N LYS A 38 -12.94 5.92 -0.34
CA LYS A 38 -13.64 4.76 -0.89
C LYS A 38 -13.63 3.57 0.07
N LEU A 39 -12.49 3.27 0.67
CA LEU A 39 -12.35 2.20 1.67
C LEU A 39 -13.27 2.44 2.87
N ASN A 40 -13.22 3.62 3.48
CA ASN A 40 -14.06 3.99 4.62
C ASN A 40 -15.56 3.95 4.27
N LYS A 41 -15.94 4.34 3.05
CA LYS A 41 -17.33 4.23 2.59
C LYS A 41 -17.76 2.77 2.43
N LYS A 42 -16.90 1.91 1.90
CA LYS A 42 -17.21 0.49 1.66
C LYS A 42 -17.21 -0.33 2.95
N SER A 43 -16.35 0.02 3.91
CA SER A 43 -16.25 -0.67 5.20
C SER A 43 -17.49 -0.46 6.08
N LYS A 44 -18.33 0.54 5.81
CA LYS A 44 -19.58 0.82 6.56
C LYS A 44 -19.37 0.90 8.07
N GLY A 45 -18.21 1.40 8.51
CA GLY A 45 -17.87 1.49 9.94
C GLY A 45 -17.45 0.18 10.59
N ILE A 46 -17.21 -0.89 9.82
CA ILE A 46 -16.58 -2.13 10.30
C ILE A 46 -15.07 -1.92 10.47
N ALA A 47 -14.47 -1.15 9.57
CA ALA A 47 -13.07 -0.77 9.63
C ALA A 47 -12.91 0.72 9.32
N THR A 48 -11.93 1.35 9.96
CA THR A 48 -11.55 2.75 9.73
C THR A 48 -10.14 2.80 9.18
N TYR A 49 -9.99 3.43 8.03
CA TYR A 49 -8.71 3.61 7.35
C TYR A 49 -8.25 5.04 7.52
N VAL A 50 -7.00 5.20 7.94
CA VAL A 50 -6.45 6.48 8.34
C VAL A 50 -5.09 6.68 7.72
N PHE A 51 -4.82 7.88 7.21
CA PHE A 51 -3.52 8.24 6.66
C PHE A 51 -3.01 9.54 7.28
N LYS A 52 -1.97 9.43 8.11
CA LYS A 52 -1.47 10.51 8.94
C LYS A 52 0.01 10.74 8.69
N ARG A 53 0.40 12.01 8.71
CA ARG A 53 1.81 12.40 8.70
C ARG A 53 2.45 12.06 10.04
N MET A 54 3.65 11.49 10.00
CA MET A 54 4.51 11.31 11.16
C MET A 54 5.62 12.37 11.16
N LYS A 55 6.90 11.95 11.21
CA LYS A 55 8.06 12.82 11.21
C LYS A 55 8.65 12.93 9.81
N GLY A 56 8.99 14.16 9.39
CA GLY A 56 9.60 14.40 8.08
C GLY A 56 8.63 14.12 6.93
N ASP A 57 9.08 13.28 6.01
CA ASP A 57 8.38 12.75 4.83
C ASP A 57 7.71 11.38 5.09
N HIS A 58 7.80 10.83 6.30
CA HIS A 58 7.18 9.55 6.63
C HIS A 58 5.73 9.73 7.09
N TRP A 59 4.87 8.84 6.61
CA TRP A 59 3.44 8.79 6.88
C TRP A 59 3.04 7.38 7.30
N VAL A 60 2.00 7.27 8.11
CA VAL A 60 1.42 5.99 8.50
C VAL A 60 0.05 5.84 7.83
N PHE A 61 -0.17 4.67 7.24
CA PHE A 61 -1.47 4.20 6.81
C PHE A 61 -1.93 3.10 7.76
N GLU A 62 -3.05 3.32 8.44
CA GLU A 62 -3.58 2.46 9.51
C GLU A 62 -4.93 1.90 9.07
N GLU A 63 -5.13 0.58 9.20
CA GLU A 63 -6.42 -0.09 9.17
C GLU A 63 -6.79 -0.47 10.61
N ASN A 64 -7.87 0.10 11.13
CA ASN A 64 -8.42 -0.22 12.44
C ASN A 64 -9.74 -0.96 12.26
N ILE A 65 -9.80 -2.23 12.66
CA ILE A 65 -11.00 -3.06 12.53
C ILE A 65 -11.79 -2.95 13.83
N ASN A 66 -12.96 -2.30 13.81
CA ASN A 66 -13.72 -2.01 15.03
C ASN A 66 -14.25 -3.25 15.78
N LEU A 67 -14.18 -4.44 15.16
CA LEU A 67 -14.65 -5.71 15.72
C LEU A 67 -13.51 -6.58 16.28
N SER A 68 -12.25 -6.15 16.14
CA SER A 68 -11.09 -6.79 16.76
C SER A 68 -10.20 -5.75 17.42
N ASP A 69 -9.34 -6.18 18.34
CA ASP A 69 -8.28 -5.30 18.85
C ASP A 69 -7.09 -5.21 17.88
N ASP A 70 -7.27 -5.69 16.63
CA ASP A 70 -6.21 -5.73 15.63
C ASP A 70 -6.13 -4.40 14.89
N VAL A 71 -4.92 -3.83 14.88
CA VAL A 71 -4.58 -2.64 14.12
C VAL A 71 -3.42 -2.98 13.20
N ASP A 72 -3.66 -2.95 11.89
CA ASP A 72 -2.62 -3.14 10.89
C ASP A 72 -2.12 -1.77 10.42
N CYS A 73 -0.80 -1.62 10.37
CA CYS A 73 -0.16 -0.36 10.01
C CYS A 73 0.92 -0.55 8.94
N ALA A 74 0.99 0.37 8.01
CA ALA A 74 2.05 0.47 7.02
C ALA A 74 2.70 1.85 7.06
N ILE A 75 4.04 1.88 7.00
CA ILE A 75 4.80 3.13 6.89
C ILE A 75 5.06 3.40 5.41
N LEU A 76 4.66 4.58 4.99
CA LEU A 76 4.79 5.10 3.63
C LEU A 76 5.66 6.37 3.67
N ARG A 77 6.25 6.72 2.53
CA ARG A 77 6.91 8.01 2.35
C ARG A 77 6.08 8.87 1.41
N VAL A 78 5.96 10.15 1.73
CA VAL A 78 5.29 11.13 0.87
C VAL A 78 6.28 12.24 0.52
N VAL A 79 6.67 12.28 -0.75
CA VAL A 79 7.63 13.25 -1.29
C VAL A 79 6.96 13.96 -2.46
N GLU A 80 6.92 15.30 -2.41
CA GLU A 80 6.37 16.13 -3.50
C GLU A 80 4.96 15.68 -3.98
N GLY A 81 4.10 15.29 -3.03
CA GLY A 81 2.75 14.86 -3.34
C GLY A 81 2.64 13.43 -3.90
N LYS A 82 3.72 12.65 -3.93
CA LYS A 82 3.71 11.23 -4.34
C LYS A 82 3.90 10.33 -3.12
N VAL A 83 3.14 9.24 -3.07
CA VAL A 83 3.17 8.24 -2.00
C VAL A 83 4.00 7.05 -2.46
N TYR A 84 4.93 6.61 -1.62
CA TYR A 84 5.82 5.50 -1.87
C TYR A 84 5.79 4.49 -0.73
N ALA A 85 5.84 3.21 -1.07
CA ALA A 85 6.00 2.11 -0.15
C ALA A 85 7.49 1.87 0.14
N LEU A 86 7.83 1.76 1.42
CA LEU A 86 9.22 1.56 1.87
C LEU A 86 9.71 0.12 1.68
N SER A 87 8.82 -0.83 1.41
CA SER A 87 9.14 -2.23 1.15
C SER A 87 8.06 -2.92 0.31
N GLU A 88 8.39 -4.08 -0.26
CA GLU A 88 7.40 -4.93 -0.91
C GLU A 88 6.32 -5.43 0.04
N ASP A 89 6.63 -5.63 1.32
CA ASP A 89 5.63 -6.05 2.31
C ASP A 89 4.54 -4.99 2.50
N VAL A 90 4.93 -3.71 2.48
CA VAL A 90 3.97 -2.60 2.46
C VAL A 90 3.15 -2.64 1.18
N VAL A 91 3.75 -2.94 0.02
CA VAL A 91 2.99 -3.10 -1.23
C VAL A 91 2.02 -4.30 -1.16
N ARG A 92 2.42 -5.42 -0.57
CA ARG A 92 1.56 -6.60 -0.39
C ARG A 92 0.38 -6.31 0.53
N PHE A 93 0.63 -5.65 1.65
CA PHE A 93 -0.41 -5.15 2.54
C PHE A 93 -1.38 -4.25 1.77
N MET A 94 -0.86 -3.24 1.06
CA MET A 94 -1.65 -2.33 0.25
C MET A 94 -2.48 -3.08 -0.79
N LYS A 95 -1.92 -4.05 -1.51
CA LYS A 95 -2.65 -4.90 -2.48
C LYS A 95 -3.79 -5.68 -1.81
N GLY A 96 -3.56 -6.23 -0.62
CA GLY A 96 -4.58 -6.89 0.19
C GLY A 96 -5.73 -5.93 0.50
N VAL A 97 -5.42 -4.70 0.90
CA VAL A 97 -6.40 -3.65 1.16
C VAL A 97 -7.09 -3.17 -0.13
N PHE A 98 -6.38 -3.02 -1.25
CA PHE A 98 -6.94 -2.64 -2.54
C PHE A 98 -8.00 -3.64 -3.03
N LYS A 99 -7.79 -4.94 -2.81
CA LYS A 99 -8.78 -5.98 -3.13
C LYS A 99 -10.07 -5.87 -2.30
N LYS A 100 -10.04 -5.16 -1.17
CA LYS A 100 -11.23 -4.90 -0.35
C LYS A 100 -12.13 -3.81 -0.96
N VAL A 101 -11.64 -2.95 -1.87
CA VAL A 101 -12.41 -1.90 -2.58
C VAL A 101 -13.29 -2.43 -3.69
#